data_AF-A0A0X8JSS5-F1
#
_entry.id   AF-A0A0X8JSS5-F1
#
_cell.length_a   1.000
_cell.length_b   1.000
_cell.length_c   1.000
_cell.angle_alpha   90.00
_cell.angle_beta   90.00
_cell.angle_gamma   90.00
#
_symmetry.space_group_name_H-M   'P 1'
#
loop_
_entity.id
_entity.type
_entity.pdbx_description
1 polymer ?
#
loop_
_entity_poly.entity_id
_entity_poly.type
_entity_poly.pdbx_seq_one_letter_code
_entity_poly.pdbx_strand_id
1 'polypeptide(L)' 'MKKLILLALGLGALSCTNAKLVDYNTDRLDTIEDYLKANKPNPGSKEYRSLEKEAESWADQQPKQEQTSDQQ' A
#
# COMPACT_ATOMS: atom_id res chain seq x y z
N MET A 1 8.22 -29.91 -6.57
CA MET A 1 9.56 -29.47 -6.13
C MET A 1 10.04 -28.18 -6.82
N LYS A 2 10.05 -28.07 -8.16
CA LYS A 2 10.50 -26.85 -8.88
C LYS A 2 9.74 -25.56 -8.50
N LYS A 3 8.43 -25.65 -8.26
CA LYS A 3 7.59 -24.52 -7.82
C LYS A 3 7.92 -24.01 -6.42
N LEU A 4 8.43 -24.87 -5.52
CA LEU A 4 8.78 -24.49 -4.15
C LEU A 4 10.10 -23.73 -4.08
N ILE A 5 11.04 -24.07 -4.98
CA ILE A 5 12.34 -23.38 -5.10
C ILE A 5 12.14 -21.94 -5.59
N LEU A 6 11.24 -21.72 -6.57
CA LEU A 6 10.89 -20.38 -7.05
C LEU A 6 10.22 -19.53 -5.97
N LEU A 7 9.35 -20.13 -5.14
CA LEU A 7 8.70 -19.43 -4.04
C LEU A 7 9.71 -18.99 -2.97
N ALA A 8 10.65 -19.87 -2.62
CA ALA A 8 11.70 -19.60 -1.64
C ALA A 8 12.70 -18.53 -2.11
N LEU A 9 13.06 -18.53 -3.40
CA LEU A 9 13.92 -17.51 -4.00
C LEU A 9 13.23 -16.14 -4.06
N GLY A 10 11.93 -16.11 -4.36
CA GLY A 10 11.14 -14.87 -4.35
C GLY A 10 11.08 -14.23 -2.96
N LEU A 11 10.88 -15.04 -1.91
CA LEU A 11 10.88 -14.58 -0.53
C LEU A 11 12.27 -14.13 -0.05
N GLY A 12 13.33 -14.81 -0.49
CA GLY A 12 14.72 -14.46 -0.15
C GLY A 12 15.23 -13.18 -0.82
N ALA A 13 14.63 -12.74 -1.93
CA ALA A 13 14.99 -11.46 -2.56
C ALA A 13 14.36 -10.24 -1.87
N LEU A 14 13.22 -10.43 -1.17
CA LEU A 14 12.57 -9.39 -0.37
C LEU A 14 13.17 -9.23 1.04
N SER A 15 13.98 -10.20 1.49
CA SER A 15 14.50 -10.27 2.85
C SER A 15 15.69 -9.34 3.13
N CYS A 16 16.22 -8.66 2.11
CA CYS A 16 17.27 -7.65 2.29
C CYS A 16 16.74 -6.25 2.58
N THR A 17 15.53 -6.12 3.14
CA THR A 17 15.03 -4.83 3.63
C THR A 17 15.52 -4.64 5.07
N ASN A 18 16.24 -3.55 5.36
CA ASN A 18 16.71 -3.25 6.71
C ASN A 18 15.50 -2.96 7.61
N ALA A 19 15.08 -3.95 8.41
CA ALA A 19 13.90 -3.87 9.26
C ALA A 19 13.87 -2.59 10.12
N LYS A 20 15.01 -2.19 10.71
CA LYS A 20 15.09 -0.96 11.51
C LYS A 20 14.79 0.31 10.70
N LEU A 21 15.20 0.34 9.43
CA LEU A 21 14.95 1.48 8.55
C LEU A 21 13.48 1.53 8.11
N VAL A 22 12.87 0.35 7.90
CA VAL A 22 11.43 0.26 7.63
C VAL A 22 10.66 0.74 8.85
N ASP A 23 10.92 0.16 10.02
CA ASP A 23 10.25 0.51 11.29
C ASP A 23 10.38 2.01 11.58
N TYR A 24 11.59 2.58 11.49
CA TYR A 24 11.80 4.01 11.70
C TYR A 24 11.00 4.90 10.75
N ASN A 25 10.89 4.51 9.47
CA ASN A 25 10.13 5.29 8.51
C ASN A 25 8.62 5.12 8.72
N THR A 26 8.16 3.94 9.14
CA THR A 26 6.77 3.70 9.54
C THR A 26 6.38 4.59 10.72
N ASP A 27 7.17 4.60 11.81
CA ASP A 27 6.89 5.44 12.99
C ASP A 27 6.81 6.94 12.64
N ARG A 28 7.66 7.39 11.72
CA ARG A 28 7.66 8.78 11.24
C ARG A 28 6.43 9.12 10.43
N LEU A 29 5.98 8.20 9.57
CA LEU A 29 4.76 8.38 8.81
C LEU A 29 3.58 8.46 9.76
N ASP A 30 3.44 7.52 10.71
CA ASP A 30 2.38 7.52 11.71
C ASP A 30 2.30 8.85 12.47
N THR A 31 3.45 9.37 12.91
CA THR A 31 3.54 10.67 13.58
C THR A 31 3.03 11.83 12.70
N ILE A 32 3.36 11.81 11.41
CA ILE A 32 2.90 12.81 10.44
C ILE A 32 1.39 12.69 10.20
N GLU A 33 0.88 11.47 10.04
CA GLU A 33 -0.55 11.23 9.82
C GLU A 33 -1.38 11.73 11.00
N ASP A 34 -0.94 11.43 12.23
CA ASP A 34 -1.58 11.88 13.46
C ASP A 34 -1.56 13.42 13.56
N TYR A 35 -0.43 14.05 13.24
CA TYR A 35 -0.33 15.51 13.22
C TYR A 35 -1.31 16.14 12.23
N LEU A 36 -1.36 15.64 10.99
CA LEU A 36 -2.23 16.17 9.93
C LEU A 36 -3.71 15.96 10.24
N LYS A 37 -4.06 14.84 10.89
CA LYS A 37 -5.42 14.55 11.35
C LYS A 37 -5.84 15.50 12.48
N ALA A 38 -4.94 15.76 13.43
CA ALA A 38 -5.21 16.67 14.55
C ALA A 38 -5.21 18.15 14.14
N ASN A 39 -4.45 18.51 13.10
CA ASN A 39 -4.22 19.90 12.69
C ASN A 39 -4.66 20.10 11.24
N LYS A 40 -5.95 20.36 11.03
CA LYS A 40 -6.46 20.74 9.70
C LYS A 40 -5.86 22.08 9.27
N PRO A 41 -5.10 22.13 8.17
CA PRO A 41 -4.41 23.35 7.75
C PRO A 41 -5.36 24.45 7.24
N ASN A 42 -6.57 24.10 6.81
CA ASN A 42 -7.57 25.07 6.36
C ASN A 42 -9.00 24.60 6.71
N PRO A 43 -9.89 25.48 7.21
CA PRO A 43 -11.30 25.16 7.37
C PRO A 43 -11.91 24.70 6.04
N GLY A 44 -12.47 23.50 6.01
CA GLY A 44 -13.06 22.91 4.79
C GLY A 44 -12.09 22.10 3.92
N SER A 45 -10.82 21.93 4.32
CA SER A 45 -9.96 20.93 3.68
C SER A 45 -10.53 19.53 3.89
N LYS A 46 -10.34 18.65 2.88
CA LYS A 46 -10.67 17.23 3.04
C LYS A 46 -9.88 16.64 4.21
N GLU A 47 -10.45 15.62 4.86
CA GLU A 47 -9.72 14.85 5.85
C GLU A 47 -8.44 14.29 5.24
N TYR A 48 -7.37 14.32 6.02
CA TYR A 48 -6.13 13.68 5.61
C TYR A 48 -6.36 12.18 5.38
N ARG A 49 -5.75 11.64 4.32
CA ARG A 49 -5.78 10.23 3.96
C ARG A 49 -4.37 9.83 3.50
N SER A 50 -3.93 8.64 3.88
CA SER A 50 -2.64 8.12 3.44
C SER A 50 -2.65 7.80 1.95
N LEU A 51 -1.49 7.90 1.29
CA LEU A 51 -1.36 7.61 -0.15
C LEU A 51 -1.74 6.16 -0.48
N GLU A 52 -1.49 5.22 0.42
CA GLU A 52 -1.91 3.81 0.26
C GLU A 52 -3.43 3.69 0.22
N LYS A 53 -4.14 4.34 1.16
CA LYS A 53 -5.61 4.36 1.18
C LYS A 53 -6.20 5.10 -0.02
N GLU A 54 -5.51 6.11 -0.54
CA GLU A 54 -5.88 6.76 -1.80
C GLU A 54 -5.70 5.80 -2.98
N ALA A 55 -4.57 5.10 -3.06
CA ALA A 55 -4.28 4.13 -4.11
C ALA A 55 -5.27 2.95 -4.11
N GLU A 56 -5.61 2.41 -2.93
CA GLU A 56 -6.65 1.40 -2.75
C GLU A 56 -7.99 1.89 -3.28
N SER A 57 -8.41 3.09 -2.87
CA SER A 57 -9.67 3.67 -3.33
C SER A 57 -9.68 3.91 -4.85
N TRP A 58 -8.52 4.21 -5.43
CA TRP A 58 -8.33 4.37 -6.88
C TRP A 58 -8.47 3.04 -7.62
N ALA A 59 -7.94 1.97 -7.06
CA ALA A 59 -8.07 0.62 -7.62
C ALA A 59 -9.51 0.12 -7.61
N ASP A 60 -10.27 0.40 -6.54
CA ASP A 60 -11.68 0.01 -6.42
C ASP A 60 -12.61 0.79 -7.37
N GLN A 61 -12.21 1.99 -7.77
CA GLN A 61 -12.96 2.85 -8.70
C GLN A 61 -12.74 2.48 -10.18
N GLN A 62 -11.72 1.67 -10.48
CA GLN A 62 -11.53 1.16 -11.84
C GLN A 62 -12.69 0.21 -12.18
N PRO A 63 -13.30 0.33 -13.36
CA PRO A 63 -14.28 -0.67 -13.79
C PRO A 63 -13.60 -2.04 -13.83
N LYS A 64 -14.14 -3.02 -13.09
CA LYS A 64 -13.77 -4.42 -13.27
C LYS A 64 -14.06 -4.77 -14.72
N GLN A 65 -13.01 -4.88 -15.55
CA GLN A 65 -13.15 -5.54 -16.84
C GLN A 65 -13.46 -7.00 -16.55
N GLU A 66 -14.74 -7.37 -16.56
CA GLU A 66 -15.16 -8.76 -16.63
C GLU A 66 -14.56 -9.35 -17.90
N GLN A 67 -13.56 -10.21 -17.74
CA GLN A 67 -13.21 -11.16 -18.78
C GLN A 67 -14.34 -12.19 -18.88
N THR A 68 -15.42 -11.84 -19.57
CA THR A 68 -16.26 -12.85 -20.23
C THR A 68 -15.48 -13.39 -21.41
N SER A 69 -14.63 -14.38 -21.16
CA SER A 69 -14.16 -15.27 -22.21
C SER A 69 -15.33 -16.18 -22.59
N ASP A 70 -16.12 -15.76 -23.58
CA ASP A 70 -16.89 -16.69 -24.39
C ASP A 70 -15.88 -17.59 -25.12
N GLN A 71 -15.72 -18.82 -24.65
CA GLN A 71 -15.12 -19.90 -25.43
C GLN A 71 -16.26 -20.69 -26.08
N GLN A 72 -16.50 -20.39 -27.36
CA GLN A 72 -17.06 -21.34 -28.34
C GLN A 72 -15.94 -22.17 -28.94
#